data_AF-A0AAW2MD66-F1
#
_entry.id   AF-A0AAW2MD66-F1
#
_cell.length_a   1.000
_cell.length_b   1.000
_cell.length_c   1.000
_cell.angle_alpha   90.00
_cell.angle_beta   90.00
_cell.angle_gamma   90.00
#
_symmetry.space_group_name_H-M   'P 1'
#
loop_
_entity.id
_entity.type
_entity.pdbx_description
1 polymer ?
#
loop_
_entity_poly.entity_id
_entity_poly.type
_entity_poly.pdbx_seq_one_letter_code
_entity_poly.pdbx_strand_id
1 'polypeptide(L)'
;MKSLFKSKPKTPADLVRQTRDLLICIDSGGSDTKEGKRDEKMTQVSKLIRELKQVLYGDSQSEPVSEACAQLTQEFFRENTLRLLILCLPKLNLETRKDATQVVANLQRQQVQSRLIACDYLEKNIDLMDILIAGYEDIDLALHYGAMLRECIRHQSVARYVLESEHMRKFFDYIRLPNFDIASDAAATFKELLTRHKSTVAEFLSKNYDWFFAEYNSKLLESTNYITRRQAVKLLGDILLDRSNSAVMTRYVSSLDNLRILMNLLRESSKSIQIEAFHVFKLFAANQNKPADIVGILVTNRSKLLRLFADFKTEKGSVEDFLARAVDAAKSAGELIRSAFYQTKRVEHKGEVDLVTETDKKCEQVIFDFLKLQYPDHKLIGEETAAACGTIELTDEPTWIVDPIDGTTNFVHGFPFVCVSIGLTIGRIPTVGVVYNPIMDELFTAIRGKGAFLNGKPIKVSSQSELVKSLLVTELAANREKAIIDAVTNRINSLLLKVRSLRMTGSCALDLCGIACGRNDMFYLAGFGGPWDVAAGAVIVTEAGGLVFDPSGQDFDITSQRVAASNPFMKDAFIEALQQSE
;
A
#
# COMPACT_ATOMS: atom_id res chain seq x y z
N MET A 1 -43.16 -13.44 -29.81
CA MET A 1 -43.22 -12.11 -29.14
C MET A 1 -43.05 -12.27 -27.63
N LYS A 2 -41.80 -12.31 -27.13
CA LYS A 2 -41.48 -12.20 -25.70
C LYS A 2 -40.26 -11.28 -25.57
N SER A 3 -40.47 -9.98 -25.76
CA SER A 3 -39.45 -8.95 -25.49
C SER A 3 -40.12 -7.58 -25.44
N LEU A 4 -41.00 -7.35 -24.48
CA LEU A 4 -41.67 -6.04 -24.34
C LEU A 4 -41.99 -5.68 -22.88
N PHE A 5 -41.10 -5.97 -21.93
CA PHE A 5 -41.12 -5.29 -20.61
C PHE A 5 -39.70 -5.25 -20.04
N LYS A 6 -38.88 -4.27 -20.45
CA LYS A 6 -37.75 -3.84 -19.60
C LYS A 6 -38.40 -3.13 -18.40
N SER A 7 -38.25 -3.69 -17.20
CA SER A 7 -38.70 -3.03 -15.97
C SER A 7 -38.08 -1.63 -15.89
N LYS A 8 -38.87 -0.61 -15.51
CA LYS A 8 -38.35 0.75 -15.27
C LYS A 8 -37.10 0.67 -14.37
N PRO A 9 -36.04 1.44 -14.65
CA PRO A 9 -34.89 1.51 -13.76
C PRO A 9 -35.38 1.97 -12.38
N LYS A 10 -34.98 1.22 -11.35
CA LYS A 10 -35.37 1.51 -9.97
C LYS A 10 -34.69 2.79 -9.52
N THR A 11 -35.41 3.66 -8.83
CA THR A 11 -34.80 4.84 -8.20
C THR A 11 -33.92 4.40 -7.02
N PRO A 12 -32.92 5.21 -6.60
CA PRO A 12 -32.15 4.93 -5.38
C PRO A 12 -33.04 4.69 -4.15
N ALA A 13 -34.11 5.47 -3.99
CA ALA A 13 -35.08 5.29 -2.90
C ALA A 13 -35.83 3.94 -2.98
N ASP A 14 -36.23 3.51 -4.18
CA ASP A 14 -36.88 2.20 -4.36
C ASP A 14 -35.93 1.04 -4.07
N LEU A 15 -34.65 1.18 -4.44
CA LEU A 15 -33.62 0.19 -4.15
C LEU A 15 -33.42 0.00 -2.64
N VAL A 16 -33.28 1.11 -1.91
CA VAL A 16 -33.13 1.07 -0.45
C VAL A 16 -34.36 0.43 0.19
N ARG A 17 -35.57 0.87 -0.19
CA ARG A 17 -36.83 0.34 0.36
C ARG A 17 -36.98 -1.17 0.13
N GLN A 18 -36.77 -1.64 -1.10
CA GLN A 18 -36.83 -3.07 -1.42
C GLN A 18 -35.77 -3.88 -0.67
N THR A 19 -34.56 -3.34 -0.53
CA THR A 19 -33.48 -4.00 0.21
C THR A 19 -33.88 -4.15 1.67
N ARG A 20 -34.35 -3.07 2.29
CA ARG A 20 -34.84 -3.05 3.66
C ARG A 20 -35.97 -4.05 3.89
N ASP A 21 -36.98 -4.06 3.03
CA ASP A 21 -38.14 -4.96 3.19
C ASP A 21 -37.74 -6.43 3.13
N LEU A 22 -36.80 -6.78 2.24
CA LEU A 22 -36.25 -8.13 2.20
C LEU A 22 -35.36 -8.45 3.39
N LEU A 23 -34.55 -7.50 3.87
CA LEU A 23 -33.75 -7.68 5.10
C LEU A 23 -34.66 -7.90 6.31
N ILE A 24 -35.75 -7.15 6.47
CA ILE A 24 -36.76 -7.39 7.53
C ILE A 24 -37.31 -8.80 7.42
N CYS A 25 -37.61 -9.25 6.19
CA CYS A 25 -38.12 -10.59 5.96
C CYS A 25 -37.10 -11.70 6.30
N ILE A 26 -35.80 -11.47 6.03
CA ILE A 26 -34.72 -12.36 6.44
C ILE A 26 -34.55 -12.34 7.96
N ASP A 27 -34.72 -11.16 8.56
CA ASP A 27 -34.51 -11.00 9.99
C ASP A 27 -35.58 -11.73 10.82
N SER A 28 -36.85 -11.51 10.46
CA SER A 28 -38.04 -12.11 11.07
C SER A 28 -38.24 -13.61 10.79
N GLY A 29 -37.37 -14.23 9.98
CA GLY A 29 -37.49 -15.61 9.51
C GLY A 29 -37.12 -16.69 10.54
N GLY A 30 -37.95 -16.85 11.58
CA GLY A 30 -38.05 -18.05 12.40
C GLY A 30 -39.12 -19.03 11.87
N SER A 31 -38.74 -20.30 11.74
CA SER A 31 -39.53 -21.54 11.65
C SER A 31 -40.53 -21.86 10.51
N ASP A 32 -41.07 -20.93 9.69
CA ASP A 32 -42.23 -21.28 8.83
C ASP A 32 -42.13 -21.02 7.31
N THR A 33 -40.91 -20.95 6.74
CA THR A 33 -40.75 -20.83 5.28
C THR A 33 -40.11 -22.07 4.67
N LYS A 34 -40.86 -22.75 3.77
CA LYS A 34 -40.32 -23.82 2.90
C LYS A 34 -38.98 -23.37 2.30
N GLU A 35 -37.98 -24.24 2.35
CA GLU A 35 -36.58 -24.02 1.98
C GLU A 35 -36.42 -23.24 0.64
N GLY A 36 -37.20 -23.62 -0.39
CA GLY A 36 -37.18 -22.93 -1.69
C GLY A 36 -37.57 -21.44 -1.68
N LYS A 37 -38.44 -20.99 -0.76
CA LYS A 37 -38.77 -19.55 -0.63
C LYS A 37 -37.66 -18.74 0.04
N ARG A 38 -36.79 -19.38 0.81
CA ARG A 38 -35.65 -18.72 1.47
C ARG A 38 -34.54 -18.46 0.46
N ASP A 39 -34.24 -19.41 -0.41
CA ASP A 39 -33.21 -19.29 -1.45
C ASP A 39 -33.56 -18.23 -2.50
N GLU A 40 -34.83 -18.16 -2.90
CA GLU A 40 -35.33 -17.09 -3.78
C GLU A 40 -35.13 -15.71 -3.16
N LYS A 41 -35.47 -15.54 -1.86
CA LYS A 41 -35.26 -14.27 -1.14
C LYS A 41 -33.79 -13.94 -0.99
N MET A 42 -32.94 -14.92 -0.69
CA MET A 42 -31.50 -14.71 -0.58
C MET A 42 -30.92 -14.22 -1.91
N THR A 43 -31.32 -14.85 -3.02
CA THR A 43 -30.90 -14.44 -4.37
C THR A 43 -31.35 -13.01 -4.71
N GLN A 44 -32.57 -12.64 -4.29
CA GLN A 44 -33.08 -11.28 -4.47
C GLN A 44 -32.30 -10.26 -3.63
N VAL A 45 -31.98 -10.55 -2.37
CA VAL A 45 -31.17 -9.68 -1.51
C VAL A 45 -29.75 -9.52 -2.07
N SER A 46 -29.10 -10.61 -2.49
CA SER A 46 -27.80 -10.56 -3.15
C SER A 46 -27.83 -9.64 -4.38
N LYS A 47 -28.88 -9.74 -5.19
CA LYS A 47 -29.06 -8.88 -6.37
C LYS A 47 -29.21 -7.41 -5.98
N LEU A 48 -30.04 -7.10 -4.98
CA LEU A 48 -30.27 -5.72 -4.54
C LEU A 48 -29.03 -5.09 -3.90
N ILE A 49 -28.30 -5.82 -3.05
CA ILE A 49 -27.06 -5.32 -2.44
C ILE A 49 -26.01 -5.02 -3.52
N ARG A 50 -25.92 -5.86 -4.55
CA ARG A 50 -25.08 -5.59 -5.71
C ARG A 50 -25.55 -4.37 -6.52
N GLU A 51 -26.86 -4.18 -6.70
CA GLU A 51 -27.42 -2.96 -7.33
C GLU A 51 -27.08 -1.71 -6.49
N LEU A 52 -27.17 -1.77 -5.15
CA LEU A 52 -26.73 -0.67 -4.27
C LEU A 52 -25.23 -0.37 -4.47
N LYS A 53 -24.40 -1.41 -4.55
CA LYS A 53 -22.97 -1.26 -4.81
C LYS A 53 -22.70 -0.59 -6.15
N GLN A 54 -23.41 -0.99 -7.20
CA GLN A 54 -23.27 -0.39 -8.54
C GLN A 54 -23.65 1.10 -8.55
N VAL A 55 -24.67 1.52 -7.79
CA VAL A 55 -24.99 2.94 -7.67
C VAL A 55 -23.83 3.71 -7.01
N LEU A 56 -23.21 3.13 -5.97
CA LEU A 56 -22.16 3.78 -5.17
C LEU A 56 -20.76 3.78 -5.80
N TYR A 57 -20.45 2.78 -6.61
CA TYR A 57 -19.13 2.59 -7.22
C TYR A 57 -19.13 2.74 -8.75
N GLY A 58 -20.30 2.79 -9.38
CA GLY A 58 -20.45 2.66 -10.83
C GLY A 58 -20.36 1.21 -11.29
N ASP A 59 -20.39 1.04 -12.61
CA ASP A 59 -20.12 -0.22 -13.29
C ASP A 59 -19.13 -0.02 -14.46
N SER A 60 -18.86 -1.07 -15.24
CA SER A 60 -17.94 -0.99 -16.38
C SER A 60 -18.36 -0.01 -17.49
N GLN A 61 -19.59 0.51 -17.43
CA GLN A 61 -20.20 1.35 -18.47
C GLN A 61 -20.53 2.76 -17.97
N SER A 62 -20.61 2.98 -16.66
CA SER A 62 -21.10 4.21 -16.06
C SER A 62 -20.43 4.53 -14.72
N GLU A 63 -19.93 5.76 -14.59
CA GLU A 63 -19.42 6.30 -13.33
C GLU A 63 -20.57 6.55 -12.33
N PRO A 64 -20.31 6.48 -11.01
CA PRO A 64 -21.33 6.72 -10.00
C PRO A 64 -21.85 8.16 -10.07
N VAL A 65 -23.15 8.31 -10.26
CA VAL A 65 -23.80 9.62 -10.32
C VAL A 65 -23.92 10.19 -8.91
N SER A 66 -23.29 11.35 -8.67
CA SER A 66 -23.22 11.97 -7.32
C SER A 66 -24.60 12.20 -6.70
N GLU A 67 -25.59 12.68 -7.47
CA GLU A 67 -26.95 12.89 -6.98
C GLU A 67 -27.62 11.56 -6.57
N ALA A 68 -27.44 10.50 -7.35
CA ALA A 68 -27.96 9.18 -7.04
C ALA A 68 -27.30 8.58 -5.80
N CYS A 69 -25.97 8.76 -5.64
CA CYS A 69 -25.23 8.36 -4.45
C CYS A 69 -25.72 9.10 -3.21
N ALA A 70 -25.91 10.41 -3.31
CA ALA A 70 -26.40 11.23 -2.20
C ALA A 70 -27.83 10.83 -1.81
N GLN A 71 -28.71 10.62 -2.79
CA GLN A 71 -30.09 10.16 -2.55
C GLN A 71 -30.12 8.76 -1.92
N LEU A 72 -29.32 7.82 -2.45
CA LEU A 72 -29.19 6.48 -1.87
C LEU A 72 -28.75 6.57 -0.41
N THR A 73 -27.69 7.33 -0.15
CA THR A 73 -27.10 7.50 1.19
C THR A 73 -28.12 8.08 2.17
N GLN A 74 -28.84 9.13 1.75
CA GLN A 74 -29.88 9.77 2.56
C GLN A 74 -30.98 8.78 2.94
N GLU A 75 -31.54 8.06 1.96
CA GLU A 75 -32.61 7.10 2.20
C GLU A 75 -32.12 5.89 3.00
N PHE A 76 -30.89 5.41 2.76
CA PHE A 76 -30.32 4.26 3.46
C PHE A 76 -30.23 4.48 4.97
N PHE A 77 -29.72 5.64 5.39
CA PHE A 77 -29.67 6.02 6.80
C PHE A 77 -31.05 6.41 7.36
N ARG A 78 -31.87 7.13 6.60
CA ARG A 78 -33.22 7.52 7.01
C ARG A 78 -34.11 6.32 7.34
N GLU A 79 -34.06 5.30 6.51
CA GLU A 79 -34.87 4.07 6.65
C GLU A 79 -34.27 3.06 7.64
N ASN A 80 -33.17 3.40 8.32
CA ASN A 80 -32.48 2.55 9.27
C ASN A 80 -31.96 1.22 8.65
N THR A 81 -31.65 1.26 7.34
CA THR A 81 -31.26 0.06 6.58
C THR A 81 -29.90 -0.46 7.01
N LEU A 82 -28.99 0.42 7.47
CA LEU A 82 -27.67 0.03 7.97
C LEU A 82 -27.76 -0.98 9.12
N ARG A 83 -28.58 -0.68 10.13
CA ARG A 83 -28.79 -1.56 11.29
C ARG A 83 -29.27 -2.94 10.84
N LEU A 84 -30.28 -2.98 9.98
CA LEU A 84 -30.83 -4.24 9.48
C LEU A 84 -29.80 -5.03 8.67
N LEU A 85 -28.99 -4.35 7.86
CA LEU A 85 -27.93 -4.99 7.07
C LEU A 85 -26.86 -5.60 7.98
N ILE A 86 -26.43 -4.91 9.04
CA ILE A 86 -25.48 -5.42 10.03
C ILE A 86 -26.06 -6.66 10.73
N LEU A 87 -27.30 -6.58 11.24
CA LEU A 87 -27.95 -7.71 11.94
C LEU A 87 -28.19 -8.93 11.04
N CYS A 88 -28.44 -8.70 9.75
CA CYS A 88 -28.66 -9.78 8.78
C CYS A 88 -27.36 -10.35 8.19
N LEU A 89 -26.21 -9.69 8.35
CA LEU A 89 -24.94 -10.13 7.75
C LEU A 89 -24.59 -11.61 8.03
N PRO A 90 -24.78 -12.16 9.25
CA PRO A 90 -24.57 -13.59 9.53
C PRO A 90 -25.43 -14.51 8.64
N LYS A 91 -26.62 -14.07 8.26
CA LYS A 91 -27.59 -14.83 7.48
C LYS A 91 -27.30 -14.81 5.97
N LEU A 92 -26.42 -13.92 5.50
CA LEU A 92 -26.08 -13.74 4.08
C LEU A 92 -24.96 -14.69 3.63
N ASN A 93 -24.90 -15.00 2.33
CA ASN A 93 -23.78 -15.74 1.74
C ASN A 93 -22.51 -14.87 1.61
N LEU A 94 -21.36 -15.52 1.44
CA LEU A 94 -20.04 -14.86 1.45
C LEU A 94 -19.91 -13.69 0.47
N GLU A 95 -20.31 -13.87 -0.79
CA GLU A 95 -20.23 -12.82 -1.81
C GLU A 95 -21.14 -11.63 -1.47
N THR A 96 -22.32 -11.90 -0.92
CA THR A 96 -23.23 -10.85 -0.46
C THR A 96 -22.67 -10.11 0.75
N ARG A 97 -21.97 -10.79 1.67
CA ARG A 97 -21.28 -10.14 2.79
C ARG A 97 -20.19 -9.20 2.30
N LYS A 98 -19.39 -9.61 1.31
CA LYS A 98 -18.36 -8.75 0.69
C LYS A 98 -18.98 -7.49 0.07
N ASP A 99 -20.03 -7.66 -0.73
CA ASP A 99 -20.72 -6.52 -1.35
C ASP A 99 -21.34 -5.60 -0.29
N ALA A 100 -21.95 -6.16 0.76
CA ALA A 100 -22.49 -5.40 1.88
C ALA A 100 -21.41 -4.61 2.63
N THR A 101 -20.25 -5.20 2.90
CA THR A 101 -19.10 -4.50 3.50
C THR A 101 -18.66 -3.31 2.65
N GLN A 102 -18.58 -3.46 1.33
CA GLN A 102 -18.20 -2.38 0.42
C GLN A 102 -19.26 -1.27 0.38
N VAL A 103 -20.54 -1.64 0.34
CA VAL A 103 -21.66 -0.68 0.41
C VAL A 103 -21.55 0.15 1.70
N VAL A 104 -21.40 -0.49 2.85
CA VAL A 104 -21.27 0.21 4.14
C VAL A 104 -20.06 1.14 4.15
N ALA A 105 -18.91 0.67 3.67
CA ALA A 105 -17.68 1.45 3.62
C ALA A 105 -17.81 2.73 2.78
N ASN A 106 -18.45 2.62 1.61
CA ASN A 106 -18.69 3.76 0.75
C ASN A 106 -19.65 4.76 1.41
N LEU A 107 -20.76 4.27 1.98
CA LEU A 107 -21.78 5.10 2.64
C LEU A 107 -21.22 5.97 3.77
N GLN A 108 -20.23 5.50 4.53
CA GLN A 108 -19.60 6.30 5.61
C GLN A 108 -18.89 7.55 5.08
N ARG A 109 -18.48 7.56 3.80
CA ARG A 109 -17.68 8.61 3.19
C ARG A 109 -18.51 9.57 2.31
N GLN A 110 -19.76 9.21 2.03
CA GLN A 110 -20.64 9.98 1.15
C GLN A 110 -21.10 11.29 1.80
N GLN A 111 -21.03 12.37 1.03
CA GLN A 111 -21.54 13.68 1.45
C GLN A 111 -22.93 13.91 0.85
N VAL A 112 -23.90 14.20 1.72
CA VAL A 112 -25.26 14.59 1.33
C VAL A 112 -25.41 16.07 1.67
N GLN A 113 -25.65 16.90 0.65
CA GLN A 113 -25.71 18.37 0.81
C GLN A 113 -24.47 18.93 1.53
N SER A 114 -23.28 18.43 1.17
CA SER A 114 -21.98 18.77 1.78
C SER A 114 -21.82 18.39 3.26
N ARG A 115 -22.66 17.48 3.78
CA ARG A 115 -22.58 16.95 5.16
C ARG A 115 -22.40 15.44 5.17
N LEU A 116 -21.59 14.94 6.12
CA LEU A 116 -21.43 13.52 6.38
C LEU A 116 -22.54 13.03 7.31
N ILE A 117 -23.71 12.74 6.75
CA ILE A 117 -24.89 12.33 7.52
C ILE A 117 -24.73 10.97 8.21
N ALA A 118 -23.73 10.18 7.82
CA ALA A 118 -23.38 8.92 8.47
C ALA A 118 -23.01 9.12 9.95
N CYS A 119 -22.29 10.21 10.27
CA CYS A 119 -21.91 10.56 11.64
C CYS A 119 -23.16 10.78 12.52
N ASP A 120 -24.10 11.61 12.04
CA ASP A 120 -25.35 11.91 12.76
C ASP A 120 -26.22 10.66 12.98
N TYR A 121 -26.20 9.72 12.02
CA TYR A 121 -26.92 8.46 12.14
C TYR A 121 -26.26 7.54 13.18
N LEU A 122 -24.93 7.40 13.13
CA LEU A 122 -24.19 6.54 14.06
C LEU A 122 -24.27 7.04 15.50
N GLU A 123 -24.27 8.35 15.73
CA GLU A 123 -24.46 8.92 17.08
C GLU A 123 -25.81 8.52 17.69
N LYS A 124 -26.85 8.33 16.87
CA LYS A 124 -28.17 7.86 17.31
C LYS A 124 -28.30 6.34 17.38
N ASN A 125 -27.33 5.60 16.86
CA ASN A 125 -27.32 4.14 16.73
C ASN A 125 -25.98 3.57 17.20
N ILE A 126 -25.43 4.13 18.27
CA ILE A 126 -24.05 3.87 18.66
C ILE A 126 -23.82 2.43 19.14
N ASP A 127 -24.88 1.76 19.60
CA ASP A 127 -24.92 0.34 19.95
C ASP A 127 -24.57 -0.59 18.77
N LEU A 128 -24.61 -0.09 17.52
CA LEU A 128 -24.07 -0.83 16.37
C LEU A 128 -22.58 -1.11 16.52
N MET A 129 -21.83 -0.27 17.22
CA MET A 129 -20.41 -0.50 17.47
C MET A 129 -20.21 -1.73 18.35
N ASP A 130 -21.06 -1.94 19.35
CA ASP A 130 -21.00 -3.09 20.25
C ASP A 130 -21.18 -4.40 19.46
N ILE A 131 -22.11 -4.40 18.51
CA ILE A 131 -22.37 -5.53 17.60
C ILE A 131 -21.16 -5.79 16.70
N LEU A 132 -20.61 -4.75 16.05
CA LEU A 132 -19.46 -4.89 15.16
C LEU A 132 -18.22 -5.38 15.93
N ILE A 133 -17.97 -4.86 17.13
CA ILE A 133 -16.82 -5.27 17.95
C ILE A 133 -17.00 -6.70 18.48
N ALA A 134 -18.22 -7.11 18.84
CA ALA A 134 -18.48 -8.47 19.28
C ALA A 134 -18.23 -9.51 18.17
N GLY A 135 -18.45 -9.17 16.89
CA GLY A 135 -18.25 -10.15 15.81
C GLY A 135 -16.80 -10.51 15.48
N TYR A 136 -15.79 -9.92 16.15
CA TYR A 136 -14.44 -10.49 16.15
C TYR A 136 -14.40 -11.90 16.78
N GLU A 137 -15.40 -12.26 17.59
CA GLU A 137 -15.57 -13.59 18.17
C GLU A 137 -16.07 -14.64 17.13
N ASP A 138 -16.57 -14.20 15.98
CA ASP A 138 -17.06 -15.05 14.88
C ASP A 138 -16.06 -15.07 13.72
N ILE A 139 -15.48 -16.24 13.44
CA ILE A 139 -14.42 -16.42 12.43
C ILE A 139 -14.90 -16.04 11.01
N ASP A 140 -16.17 -16.29 10.68
CA ASP A 140 -16.71 -16.06 9.33
C ASP A 140 -17.13 -14.60 9.10
N LEU A 141 -17.25 -13.82 10.17
CA LEU A 141 -17.74 -12.43 10.13
C LEU A 141 -16.71 -11.40 10.56
N ALA A 142 -15.68 -11.79 11.32
CA ALA A 142 -14.72 -10.90 11.93
C ALA A 142 -14.11 -9.89 10.95
N LEU A 143 -13.67 -10.33 9.76
CA LEU A 143 -13.08 -9.43 8.76
C LEU A 143 -14.09 -8.46 8.16
N HIS A 144 -15.35 -8.89 8.01
CA HIS A 144 -16.42 -8.03 7.51
C HIS A 144 -16.81 -6.96 8.52
N TYR A 145 -17.01 -7.35 9.78
CA TYR A 145 -17.34 -6.41 10.85
C TYR A 145 -16.16 -5.51 11.21
N GLY A 146 -14.93 -6.03 11.21
CA GLY A 146 -13.72 -5.23 11.41
C GLY A 146 -13.55 -4.16 10.34
N ALA A 147 -13.79 -4.50 9.06
CA ALA A 147 -13.80 -3.52 7.98
C ALA A 147 -14.90 -2.46 8.14
N MET A 148 -16.12 -2.85 8.47
CA MET A 148 -17.21 -1.89 8.73
C MET A 148 -16.91 -0.99 9.92
N LEU A 149 -16.38 -1.56 11.01
CA LEU A 149 -16.01 -0.84 12.23
C LEU A 149 -14.93 0.21 11.94
N ARG A 150 -13.89 -0.15 11.17
CA ARG A 150 -12.83 0.80 10.78
C ARG A 150 -13.36 2.01 10.03
N GLU A 151 -14.37 1.82 9.18
CA GLU A 151 -15.01 2.94 8.49
C GLU A 151 -15.83 3.82 9.44
N CYS A 152 -16.52 3.22 10.42
CA CYS A 152 -17.29 3.95 11.42
C CYS A 152 -16.40 4.79 12.37
N ILE A 153 -15.26 4.24 12.84
CA ILE A 153 -14.35 4.96 13.75
C ILE A 153 -13.57 6.10 13.06
N ARG A 154 -13.74 6.29 11.75
CA ARG A 154 -13.28 7.52 11.06
C ARG A 154 -13.98 8.75 11.60
N HIS A 155 -15.19 8.61 12.14
CA HIS A 155 -15.92 9.68 12.82
C HIS A 155 -15.47 9.79 14.28
N GLN A 156 -15.12 11.01 14.70
CA GLN A 156 -14.52 11.25 16.02
C GLN A 156 -15.46 10.86 17.18
N SER A 157 -16.77 11.12 17.08
CA SER A 157 -17.75 10.77 18.10
C SER A 157 -17.86 9.26 18.29
N VAL A 158 -17.82 8.50 17.20
CA VAL A 158 -17.83 7.04 17.20
C VAL A 158 -16.55 6.47 17.81
N ALA A 159 -15.38 6.97 17.39
CA ALA A 159 -14.11 6.55 17.98
C ALA A 159 -14.03 6.84 19.48
N ARG A 160 -14.55 8.00 19.93
CA ARG A 160 -14.64 8.35 21.35
C ARG A 160 -15.48 7.32 22.11
N TYR A 161 -16.65 6.97 21.59
CA TYR A 161 -17.51 5.94 22.21
C TYR A 161 -16.77 4.62 22.37
N VAL A 162 -16.12 4.13 21.31
CA VAL A 162 -15.39 2.84 21.36
C VAL A 162 -14.24 2.89 22.37
N LEU A 163 -13.46 3.97 22.39
CA LEU A 163 -12.37 4.17 23.36
C LEU A 163 -12.87 4.17 24.81
N GLU A 164 -14.00 4.82 25.08
CA GLU A 164 -14.57 4.95 26.43
C GLU A 164 -15.39 3.74 26.88
N SER A 165 -15.69 2.80 25.97
CA SER A 165 -16.45 1.59 26.25
C SER A 165 -15.60 0.46 26.84
N GLU A 166 -16.26 -0.49 27.50
CA GLU A 166 -15.62 -1.74 27.97
C GLU A 166 -15.06 -2.58 26.82
N HIS A 167 -15.53 -2.36 25.59
CA HIS A 167 -15.04 -3.05 24.40
C HIS A 167 -13.57 -2.74 24.11
N MET A 168 -13.03 -1.61 24.56
CA MET A 168 -11.62 -1.28 24.37
C MET A 168 -10.69 -2.33 25.01
N ARG A 169 -11.10 -2.95 26.12
CA ARG A 169 -10.35 -4.05 26.76
C ARG A 169 -10.33 -5.32 25.92
N LYS A 170 -11.41 -5.61 25.19
CA LYS A 170 -11.53 -6.81 24.36
C LYS A 170 -10.51 -6.85 23.22
N PHE A 171 -10.08 -5.70 22.70
CA PHE A 171 -9.05 -5.66 21.64
C PHE A 171 -7.73 -6.31 22.06
N PHE A 172 -7.34 -6.22 23.34
CA PHE A 172 -6.15 -6.93 23.82
C PHE A 172 -6.28 -8.45 23.70
N ASP A 173 -7.50 -8.98 23.75
CA ASP A 173 -7.74 -10.40 23.58
C ASP A 173 -7.88 -10.76 22.09
N TYR A 174 -8.55 -9.92 21.29
CA TYR A 174 -8.70 -10.11 19.84
C TYR A 174 -7.37 -10.11 19.09
N ILE A 175 -6.44 -9.22 19.45
CA ILE A 175 -5.08 -9.14 18.87
C ILE A 175 -4.27 -10.42 19.14
N ARG A 176 -4.69 -11.22 20.13
CA ARG A 176 -4.03 -12.46 20.53
C ARG A 176 -4.78 -13.71 20.08
N LEU A 177 -5.81 -13.56 19.24
CA LEU A 177 -6.51 -14.70 18.67
C LEU A 177 -5.55 -15.58 17.84
N PRO A 178 -5.76 -16.90 17.81
CA PRO A 178 -4.92 -17.81 17.04
C PRO A 178 -5.07 -17.63 15.53
N ASN A 179 -6.21 -17.12 15.08
CA ASN A 179 -6.42 -16.78 13.67
C ASN A 179 -5.65 -15.49 13.33
N PHE A 180 -4.60 -15.63 12.53
CA PHE A 180 -3.70 -14.54 12.18
C PHE A 180 -4.38 -13.39 11.45
N ASP A 181 -5.27 -13.68 10.50
CA ASP A 181 -5.94 -12.64 9.71
C ASP A 181 -6.84 -11.78 10.60
N ILE A 182 -7.58 -12.42 11.50
CA ILE A 182 -8.47 -11.75 12.46
C ILE A 182 -7.66 -10.94 13.48
N ALA A 183 -6.60 -11.53 14.05
CA ALA A 183 -5.74 -10.85 15.00
C ALA A 183 -5.06 -9.61 14.38
N SER A 184 -4.61 -9.72 13.12
CA SER A 184 -4.01 -8.62 12.37
C SER A 184 -5.03 -7.52 12.07
N ASP A 185 -6.27 -7.89 11.70
CA ASP A 185 -7.37 -6.96 11.45
C ASP A 185 -7.78 -6.19 12.73
N ALA A 186 -7.87 -6.90 13.86
CA ALA A 186 -8.09 -6.32 15.17
C ALA A 186 -6.97 -5.36 15.57
N ALA A 187 -5.71 -5.73 15.33
CA ALA A 187 -4.55 -4.88 15.58
C ALA A 187 -4.56 -3.60 14.73
N ALA A 188 -4.99 -3.69 13.47
CA ALA A 188 -5.14 -2.52 12.59
C ALA A 188 -6.22 -1.57 13.11
N THR A 189 -7.37 -2.11 13.53
CA THR A 189 -8.48 -1.32 14.11
C THR A 189 -8.06 -0.67 15.44
N PHE A 190 -7.38 -1.43 16.30
CA PHE A 190 -6.84 -0.93 17.58
C PHE A 190 -5.82 0.18 17.38
N LYS A 191 -4.91 0.03 16.41
CA LYS A 191 -3.99 1.09 16.01
C LYS A 191 -4.74 2.34 15.56
N GLU A 192 -5.72 2.20 14.67
CA GLU A 192 -6.49 3.33 14.14
C GLU A 192 -7.21 4.12 15.23
N LEU A 193 -7.84 3.41 16.19
CA LEU A 193 -8.45 4.01 17.38
C LEU A 193 -7.46 4.84 18.19
N LEU A 194 -6.22 4.38 18.31
CA LEU A 194 -5.16 5.00 19.12
C LEU A 194 -4.31 6.04 18.38
N THR A 195 -4.48 6.23 17.07
CA THR A 195 -3.63 7.16 16.30
C THR A 195 -4.40 8.17 15.45
N ARG A 196 -5.69 7.93 15.12
CA ARG A 196 -6.44 8.81 14.21
C ARG A 196 -6.83 10.14 14.84
N HIS A 197 -7.55 10.10 15.97
CA HIS A 197 -8.16 11.28 16.59
C HIS A 197 -7.33 11.76 17.79
N LYS A 198 -6.21 12.43 17.49
CA LYS A 198 -5.14 12.75 18.45
C LYS A 198 -5.61 13.34 19.79
N SER A 199 -6.53 14.31 19.76
CA SER A 199 -7.06 14.94 20.97
C SER A 199 -7.90 13.99 21.82
N THR A 200 -8.82 13.24 21.19
CA THR A 200 -9.64 12.22 21.86
C THR A 200 -8.77 11.12 22.47
N VAL A 201 -7.74 10.67 21.75
CA VAL A 201 -6.80 9.65 22.24
C VAL A 201 -6.01 10.16 23.44
N ALA A 202 -5.49 11.39 23.37
CA ALA A 202 -4.71 11.96 24.47
C ALA A 202 -5.54 12.08 25.75
N GLU A 203 -6.80 12.50 25.64
CA GLU A 203 -7.76 12.55 26.73
C GLU A 203 -8.03 11.15 27.30
N PHE A 204 -8.34 10.18 26.43
CA PHE A 204 -8.56 8.78 26.81
C PHE A 204 -7.36 8.20 27.56
N LEU A 205 -6.15 8.27 26.99
CA LEU A 205 -4.94 7.70 27.56
C LEU A 205 -4.55 8.37 28.88
N SER A 206 -4.77 9.67 29.02
CA SER A 206 -4.51 10.39 30.27
C SER A 206 -5.44 9.93 31.39
N LYS A 207 -6.73 9.78 31.09
CA LYS A 207 -7.76 9.33 32.04
C LYS A 207 -7.62 7.86 32.42
N ASN A 208 -7.21 7.02 31.47
CA ASN A 208 -7.20 5.56 31.58
C ASN A 208 -5.80 4.95 31.71
N TYR A 209 -4.81 5.79 32.01
CA TYR A 209 -3.39 5.46 31.95
C TYR A 209 -3.04 4.12 32.63
N ASP A 210 -3.45 3.95 33.89
CA ASP A 210 -2.96 2.87 34.75
C ASP A 210 -3.38 1.50 34.23
N TRP A 211 -4.68 1.30 33.97
CA TRP A 211 -5.15 0.01 33.45
C TRP A 211 -4.72 -0.19 32.00
N PHE A 212 -4.74 0.85 31.17
CA PHE A 212 -4.43 0.72 29.75
C PHE A 212 -2.99 0.25 29.54
N PHE A 213 -2.02 0.92 30.17
CA PHE A 213 -0.61 0.53 30.03
C PHE A 213 -0.27 -0.74 30.80
N ALA A 214 -0.97 -1.07 31.89
CA ALA A 214 -0.82 -2.39 32.53
C ALA A 214 -1.20 -3.52 31.56
N GLU A 215 -2.35 -3.42 30.89
CA GLU A 215 -2.80 -4.39 29.88
C GLU A 215 -1.90 -4.38 28.63
N TYR A 216 -1.53 -3.18 28.14
CA TYR A 216 -0.67 -3.03 26.96
C TYR A 216 0.70 -3.67 27.15
N ASN A 217 1.32 -3.41 28.30
CA ASN A 217 2.62 -3.96 28.63
C ASN A 217 2.56 -5.48 28.77
N SER A 218 1.66 -5.99 29.63
CA SER A 218 1.59 -7.41 29.97
C SER A 218 1.06 -8.29 28.83
N LYS A 219 0.07 -7.81 28.07
CA LYS A 219 -0.56 -8.61 27.01
C LYS A 219 0.10 -8.44 25.65
N LEU A 220 0.67 -7.27 25.34
CA LEU A 220 1.20 -6.98 24.01
C LEU A 220 2.73 -6.93 23.96
N LEU A 221 3.37 -6.08 24.78
CA LEU A 221 4.84 -5.93 24.77
C LEU A 221 5.56 -7.19 25.28
N GLU A 222 4.97 -7.85 26.27
CA GLU A 222 5.51 -9.10 26.85
C GLU A 222 4.91 -10.36 26.20
N SER A 223 4.17 -10.22 25.10
CA SER A 223 3.56 -11.36 24.38
C SER A 223 4.62 -12.34 23.88
N THR A 224 4.31 -13.64 23.88
CA THR A 224 5.19 -14.65 23.25
C THR A 224 5.12 -14.60 21.72
N ASN A 225 4.08 -13.96 21.16
CA ASN A 225 3.92 -13.80 19.71
C ASN A 225 4.83 -12.68 19.18
N TYR A 226 5.76 -13.04 18.31
CA TYR A 226 6.69 -12.11 17.66
C TYR A 226 5.99 -10.92 16.96
N ILE A 227 4.93 -11.20 16.19
CA ILE A 227 4.24 -10.19 15.39
C ILE A 227 3.51 -9.20 16.31
N THR A 228 2.79 -9.72 17.32
CA THR A 228 2.13 -8.89 18.33
C THR A 228 3.12 -7.97 19.02
N ARG A 229 4.26 -8.48 19.50
CA ARG A 229 5.30 -7.65 20.14
C ARG A 229 5.83 -6.58 19.20
N ARG A 230 6.21 -6.95 17.97
CA ARG A 230 6.76 -6.01 17.00
C ARG A 230 5.77 -4.86 16.70
N GLN A 231 4.50 -5.19 16.47
CA GLN A 231 3.46 -4.20 16.21
C GLN A 231 3.20 -3.32 17.44
N ALA A 232 3.21 -3.91 18.65
CA ALA A 232 3.01 -3.18 19.90
C ALA A 232 4.16 -2.23 20.22
N VAL A 233 5.42 -2.62 20.04
CA VAL A 233 6.55 -1.71 20.27
C VAL A 233 6.51 -0.52 19.30
N LYS A 234 6.18 -0.78 18.03
CA LYS A 234 6.02 0.28 17.04
C LYS A 234 4.86 1.23 17.39
N LEU A 235 3.69 0.68 17.74
CA LEU A 235 2.53 1.47 18.14
C LEU A 235 2.79 2.27 19.44
N LEU A 236 3.53 1.71 20.39
CA LEU A 236 3.97 2.43 21.58
C LEU A 236 4.82 3.65 21.19
N GLY A 237 5.74 3.49 20.24
CA GLY A 237 6.49 4.60 19.65
C GLY A 237 5.57 5.66 19.04
N ASP A 238 4.63 5.25 18.17
CA ASP A 238 3.65 6.14 17.54
C ASP A 238 2.84 6.93 18.59
N ILE A 239 2.41 6.28 19.69
CA ILE A 239 1.64 6.91 20.76
C ILE A 239 2.50 7.92 21.54
N LEU A 240 3.69 7.52 22.00
CA LEU A 240 4.50 8.33 22.91
C LEU A 240 5.22 9.49 22.19
N LEU A 241 5.46 9.38 20.89
CA LEU A 241 6.07 10.44 20.08
C LEU A 241 5.06 11.48 19.59
N ASP A 242 3.76 11.23 19.67
CA ASP A 242 2.77 12.23 19.32
C ASP A 242 2.76 13.38 20.35
N ARG A 243 2.79 14.61 19.84
CA ARG A 243 2.82 15.83 20.66
C ARG A 243 1.59 15.97 21.55
N SER A 244 0.42 15.48 21.12
CA SER A 244 -0.79 15.51 21.94
C SER A 244 -0.67 14.65 23.20
N ASN A 245 0.20 13.63 23.17
CA ASN A 245 0.39 12.67 24.26
C ASN A 245 1.56 13.02 25.18
N SER A 246 2.06 14.27 25.17
CA SER A 246 3.22 14.69 25.96
C SER A 246 3.13 14.38 27.46
N ALA A 247 1.96 14.56 28.08
CA ALA A 247 1.73 14.22 29.49
C ALA A 247 1.80 12.70 29.73
N VAL A 248 1.18 11.91 28.86
CA VAL A 248 1.20 10.45 28.89
C VAL A 248 2.63 9.93 28.70
N MET A 249 3.36 10.49 27.72
CA MET A 249 4.76 10.18 27.46
C MET A 249 5.61 10.44 28.70
N THR A 250 5.50 11.63 29.29
CA THR A 250 6.26 12.01 30.49
C THR A 250 6.01 11.03 31.64
N ARG A 251 4.74 10.64 31.86
CA ARG A 251 4.38 9.63 32.87
C ARG A 251 4.97 8.26 32.54
N TYR A 252 4.92 7.83 31.27
CA TYR A 252 5.45 6.54 30.81
C TYR A 252 6.96 6.42 30.97
N VAL A 253 7.71 7.46 30.59
CA VAL A 253 9.18 7.48 30.66
C VAL A 253 9.73 7.76 32.07
N SER A 254 8.82 7.96 33.04
CA SER A 254 9.14 8.12 34.46
C SER A 254 8.84 6.86 35.27
N SER A 255 8.43 5.76 34.63
CA SER A 255 8.16 4.48 35.30
C SER A 255 9.35 3.52 35.16
N LEU A 256 9.84 3.02 36.29
CA LEU A 256 10.93 2.05 36.34
C LEU A 256 10.55 0.72 35.66
N ASP A 257 9.31 0.28 35.81
CA ASP A 257 8.85 -0.98 35.23
C ASP A 257 8.74 -0.89 33.71
N ASN A 258 8.27 0.25 33.18
CA ASN A 258 8.27 0.50 31.75
C ASN A 258 9.70 0.51 31.16
N LEU A 259 10.66 1.09 31.88
CA LEU A 259 12.07 1.04 31.48
C LEU A 259 12.57 -0.41 31.42
N ARG A 260 12.26 -1.24 32.41
CA ARG A 260 12.67 -2.65 32.46
C ARG A 260 12.12 -3.44 31.28
N ILE A 261 10.85 -3.26 30.94
CA ILE A 261 10.22 -3.90 29.76
C ILE A 261 10.99 -3.53 28.49
N LEU A 262 11.27 -2.24 28.27
CA LEU A 262 12.02 -1.79 27.10
C LEU A 262 13.46 -2.29 27.09
N MET A 263 14.12 -2.35 28.24
CA MET A 263 15.47 -2.93 28.36
C MET A 263 15.48 -4.43 28.03
N ASN A 264 14.41 -5.16 28.33
CA ASN A 264 14.28 -6.56 27.92
C ASN A 264 14.05 -6.67 26.40
N LEU A 265 13.21 -5.80 25.83
CA LEU A 265 12.98 -5.74 24.38
C LEU A 265 14.26 -5.37 23.59
N LEU A 266 15.12 -4.51 24.14
CA LEU A 266 16.44 -4.21 23.57
C LEU A 266 17.40 -5.41 23.57
N ARG A 267 17.10 -6.47 24.32
CA ARG A 267 17.89 -7.71 24.41
C ARG A 267 17.29 -8.87 23.60
N GLU A 268 16.14 -8.66 22.95
CA GLU A 268 15.51 -9.66 22.08
C GLU A 268 16.42 -10.07 20.93
N SER A 269 16.26 -11.27 20.37
CA SER A 269 17.05 -11.72 19.21
C SER A 269 16.68 -10.98 17.92
N SER A 270 15.48 -10.42 17.83
CA SER A 270 15.01 -9.70 16.64
C SER A 270 15.55 -8.28 16.57
N LYS A 271 16.36 -8.00 15.55
CA LYS A 271 16.84 -6.65 15.23
C LYS A 271 15.69 -5.64 15.01
N SER A 272 14.57 -6.07 14.41
CA SER A 272 13.43 -5.15 14.19
C SER A 272 12.80 -4.71 15.51
N ILE A 273 12.63 -5.62 16.47
CA ILE A 273 12.10 -5.26 17.81
C ILE A 273 13.10 -4.39 18.55
N GLN A 274 14.39 -4.74 18.49
CA GLN A 274 15.47 -3.96 19.08
C GLN A 274 15.45 -2.49 18.60
N ILE A 275 15.34 -2.26 17.28
CA ILE A 275 15.31 -0.91 16.69
C ILE A 275 14.09 -0.13 17.14
N GLU A 276 12.90 -0.72 17.09
CA GLU A 276 11.67 -0.04 17.54
C GLU A 276 11.72 0.24 19.06
N ALA A 277 12.25 -0.70 19.85
CA ALA A 277 12.44 -0.50 21.29
C ALA A 277 13.45 0.62 21.58
N PHE A 278 14.49 0.78 20.75
CA PHE A 278 15.43 1.88 20.84
C PHE A 278 14.75 3.24 20.61
N HIS A 279 13.83 3.33 19.64
CA HIS A 279 13.05 4.55 19.41
C HIS A 279 12.16 4.97 20.58
N VAL A 280 11.73 4.03 21.43
CA VAL A 280 11.03 4.36 22.68
C VAL A 280 12.03 4.62 23.80
N PHE A 281 13.08 3.81 23.92
CA PHE A 281 14.12 3.92 24.95
C PHE A 281 14.82 5.29 24.94
N LYS A 282 15.05 5.88 23.76
CA LYS A 282 15.64 7.23 23.66
C LYS A 282 14.83 8.28 24.43
N LEU A 283 13.52 8.10 24.59
CA LEU A 283 12.68 9.02 25.36
C LEU A 283 13.00 8.97 26.85
N PHE A 284 13.31 7.78 27.40
CA PHE A 284 13.81 7.65 28.78
C PHE A 284 15.15 8.36 28.95
N ALA A 285 16.05 8.24 27.98
CA ALA A 285 17.35 8.92 28.01
C ALA A 285 17.23 10.44 27.82
N ALA A 286 16.26 10.90 27.02
CA ALA A 286 16.03 12.31 26.70
C ALA A 286 15.18 13.06 27.76
N ASN A 287 14.42 12.35 28.60
CA ASN A 287 13.62 12.96 29.67
C ASN A 287 14.51 13.83 30.57
N GLN A 288 14.23 15.12 30.69
CA GLN A 288 15.07 16.02 31.52
C GLN A 288 14.84 15.80 33.02
N ASN A 289 13.64 15.36 33.41
CA ASN A 289 13.21 15.17 34.79
C ASN A 289 13.17 13.68 35.16
N LYS A 290 14.28 12.96 34.96
CA LYS A 290 14.33 11.52 35.22
C LYS A 290 14.28 11.23 36.73
N PRO A 291 13.40 10.31 37.17
CA PRO A 291 13.46 9.73 38.51
C PRO A 291 14.83 9.13 38.86
N ALA A 292 15.22 9.20 40.14
CA ALA A 292 16.56 8.82 40.60
C ALA A 292 16.87 7.32 40.42
N ASP A 293 15.87 6.46 40.52
CA ASP A 293 15.94 5.03 40.26
C ASP A 293 16.21 4.71 38.77
N ILE A 294 15.55 5.43 37.85
CA ILE A 294 15.83 5.35 36.41
C ILE A 294 17.26 5.80 36.11
N VAL A 295 17.71 6.92 36.70
CA VAL A 295 19.10 7.37 36.56
C VAL A 295 20.06 6.30 37.07
N GLY A 296 19.78 5.71 38.23
CA GLY A 296 20.57 4.62 38.81
C GLY A 296 20.72 3.43 37.86
N ILE A 297 19.63 2.97 37.22
CA ILE A 297 19.67 1.87 36.24
C ILE A 297 20.50 2.24 35.01
N LEU A 298 20.29 3.43 34.45
CA LEU A 298 21.00 3.88 33.24
C LEU A 298 22.50 4.02 33.49
N VAL A 299 22.90 4.58 34.64
CA VAL A 299 24.32 4.73 35.04
C VAL A 299 24.95 3.35 35.29
N THR A 300 24.28 2.47 36.03
CA THR A 300 24.78 1.12 36.33
C THR A 300 25.01 0.29 35.06
N ASN A 301 24.17 0.47 34.04
CA ASN A 301 24.25 -0.27 32.78
C ASN A 301 24.97 0.50 31.66
N ARG A 302 25.57 1.67 31.95
CA ARG A 302 26.13 2.59 30.94
C ARG A 302 27.05 1.89 29.94
N SER A 303 28.05 1.16 30.41
CA SER A 303 29.02 0.51 29.51
C SER A 303 28.39 -0.56 28.62
N LYS A 304 27.42 -1.32 29.15
CA LYS A 304 26.69 -2.35 28.40
C LYS A 304 25.76 -1.72 27.35
N LEU A 305 25.05 -0.65 27.73
CA LEU A 305 24.19 0.11 26.83
C LEU A 305 25.00 0.77 25.71
N LEU A 306 26.14 1.39 26.02
CA LEU A 306 27.01 1.98 25.01
C LEU A 306 27.56 0.93 24.04
N ARG A 307 27.93 -0.25 24.53
CA ARG A 307 28.36 -1.36 23.67
C ARG A 307 27.23 -1.88 22.80
N LEU A 308 26.05 -2.10 23.39
CA LEU A 308 24.85 -2.51 22.67
C LEU A 308 24.56 -1.49 21.56
N PHE A 309 24.52 -0.20 21.90
CA PHE A 309 24.22 0.86 20.93
C PHE A 309 25.35 1.15 19.94
N ALA A 310 26.60 0.76 20.22
CA ALA A 310 27.67 0.81 19.22
C ALA A 310 27.39 -0.13 18.04
N ASP A 311 26.71 -1.25 18.29
CA ASP A 311 26.22 -2.17 17.27
C ASP A 311 24.86 -1.72 16.67
N PHE A 312 24.09 -0.90 17.40
CA PHE A 312 23.04 -0.08 16.80
C PHE A 312 23.70 1.05 16.03
N LYS A 313 24.26 0.70 14.87
CA LYS A 313 24.44 1.70 13.84
C LYS A 313 23.07 2.30 13.55
N THR A 314 22.81 3.49 14.07
CA THR A 314 22.02 4.48 13.36
C THR A 314 22.83 4.91 12.14
N GLU A 315 23.14 3.97 11.25
CA GLU A 315 23.11 4.33 9.84
C GLU A 315 21.68 4.82 9.65
N LYS A 316 21.51 6.07 9.22
CA LYS A 316 20.22 6.55 8.73
C LYS A 316 19.73 5.50 7.74
N GLY A 317 18.79 4.63 8.15
CA GLY A 317 18.38 3.41 7.45
C GLY A 317 19.51 2.40 7.20
N SER A 318 19.34 1.13 7.61
CA SER A 318 20.10 0.07 6.94
C SER A 318 19.60 -0.06 5.50
N VAL A 319 20.39 -0.66 4.59
CA VAL A 319 19.96 -0.83 3.19
C VAL A 319 18.66 -1.63 3.08
N GLU A 320 18.38 -2.52 4.04
CA GLU A 320 17.11 -3.22 4.17
C GLU A 320 15.96 -2.33 4.65
N ASP A 321 16.22 -1.34 5.51
CA ASP A 321 15.22 -0.34 5.88
C ASP A 321 14.92 0.58 4.69
N PHE A 322 15.94 0.99 3.91
CA PHE A 322 15.73 1.69 2.64
C PHE A 322 14.80 0.91 1.71
N LEU A 323 15.05 -0.38 1.51
CA LEU A 323 14.17 -1.24 0.72
C LEU A 323 12.76 -1.28 1.30
N ALA A 324 12.61 -1.52 2.60
CA ALA A 324 11.29 -1.60 3.24
C ALA A 324 10.49 -0.30 3.07
N ARG A 325 11.13 0.87 3.24
CA ARG A 325 10.49 2.17 3.04
C ARG A 325 10.15 2.45 1.58
N ALA A 326 11.02 2.07 0.65
CA ALA A 326 10.73 2.17 -0.78
C ALA A 326 9.54 1.27 -1.18
N VAL A 327 9.43 0.07 -0.62
CA VAL A 327 8.26 -0.82 -0.83
C VAL A 327 6.98 -0.18 -0.29
N ASP A 328 7.01 0.39 0.92
CA ASP A 328 5.84 1.07 1.50
C ASP A 328 5.39 2.27 0.64
N ALA A 329 6.36 3.06 0.13
CA ALA A 329 6.11 4.17 -0.77
C ALA A 329 5.52 3.71 -2.11
N ALA A 330 6.13 2.70 -2.74
CA ALA A 330 5.68 2.13 -4.01
C ALA A 330 4.26 1.55 -3.90
N LYS A 331 3.94 0.86 -2.81
CA LYS A 331 2.59 0.34 -2.57
C LYS A 331 1.56 1.46 -2.39
N SER A 332 1.93 2.51 -1.69
CA SER A 332 1.05 3.67 -1.45
C SER A 332 0.73 4.40 -2.77
N ALA A 333 1.73 4.63 -3.63
CA ALA A 333 1.51 5.14 -4.99
C ALA A 333 0.74 4.13 -5.86
N GLY A 334 1.03 2.84 -5.74
CA GLY A 334 0.34 1.78 -6.47
C GLY A 334 -1.15 1.70 -6.16
N GLU A 335 -1.60 2.00 -4.93
CA GLU A 335 -3.03 2.11 -4.61
C GLU A 335 -3.69 3.29 -5.33
N LEU A 336 -2.99 4.42 -5.51
CA LEU A 336 -3.48 5.54 -6.31
C LEU A 336 -3.65 5.13 -7.77
N ILE A 337 -2.62 4.51 -8.36
CA ILE A 337 -2.67 3.99 -9.73
C ILE A 337 -3.82 2.99 -9.88
N ARG A 338 -3.93 2.00 -8.99
CA ARG A 338 -4.99 0.98 -9.00
C ARG A 338 -6.38 1.63 -8.94
N SER A 339 -6.56 2.64 -8.10
CA SER A 339 -7.83 3.35 -7.97
C SER A 339 -8.20 4.14 -9.23
N ALA A 340 -7.22 4.73 -9.91
CA ALA A 340 -7.41 5.57 -11.08
C ALA A 340 -7.37 4.79 -12.41
N PHE A 341 -6.87 3.56 -12.43
CA PHE A 341 -6.59 2.79 -13.66
C PHE A 341 -7.81 2.59 -14.57
N TYR A 342 -9.00 2.39 -14.00
CA TYR A 342 -10.24 2.22 -14.78
C TYR A 342 -11.09 3.49 -14.85
N GLN A 343 -10.63 4.60 -14.24
CA GLN A 343 -11.33 5.88 -14.25
C GLN A 343 -10.95 6.72 -15.48
N THR A 344 -11.73 7.76 -15.75
CA THR A 344 -11.35 8.80 -16.71
C THR A 344 -10.17 9.60 -16.14
N LYS A 345 -9.10 9.79 -16.93
CA LYS A 345 -7.89 10.52 -16.52
C LYS A 345 -7.85 11.91 -17.14
N ARG A 346 -7.34 12.89 -16.40
CA ARG A 346 -7.04 14.21 -16.96
C ARG A 346 -5.62 14.21 -17.53
N VAL A 347 -5.54 14.06 -18.84
CA VAL A 347 -4.26 14.01 -19.57
C VAL A 347 -3.77 15.42 -19.90
N GLU A 348 -2.49 15.67 -19.62
CA GLU A 348 -1.70 16.81 -20.08
C GLU A 348 -0.56 16.29 -20.97
N HIS A 349 0.00 17.15 -21.84
CA HIS A 349 1.06 16.77 -22.77
C HIS A 349 2.39 17.42 -22.39
N LYS A 350 3.46 16.62 -22.29
CA LYS A 350 4.86 17.05 -22.07
C LYS A 350 5.69 17.08 -23.37
N GLY A 351 5.02 17.16 -24.53
CA GLY A 351 5.66 17.09 -25.83
C GLY A 351 4.64 16.70 -26.90
N GLU A 352 5.12 16.23 -28.05
CA GLU A 352 4.23 15.82 -29.15
C GLU A 352 3.44 14.54 -28.83
N VAL A 353 4.06 13.60 -28.10
CA VAL A 353 3.46 12.29 -27.76
C VAL A 353 3.57 11.93 -26.28
N ASP A 354 4.34 12.70 -25.52
CA ASP A 354 4.61 12.42 -24.11
C ASP A 354 3.44 12.91 -23.24
N LEU A 355 2.97 12.05 -22.34
CA LEU A 355 1.75 12.24 -21.58
C LEU A 355 2.05 12.31 -20.09
N VAL A 356 1.28 13.11 -19.37
CA VAL A 356 1.25 13.13 -17.91
C VAL A 356 -0.18 13.27 -17.44
N THR A 357 -0.54 12.60 -16.34
CA THR A 357 -1.84 12.75 -15.71
C THR A 357 -1.71 13.39 -14.34
N GLU A 358 -2.84 13.78 -13.77
CA GLU A 358 -2.93 14.17 -12.36
C GLU A 358 -2.52 13.04 -11.41
N THR A 359 -2.55 11.79 -11.87
CA THR A 359 -2.18 10.62 -11.07
C THR A 359 -0.66 10.53 -10.94
N ASP A 360 0.10 10.80 -12.00
CA ASP A 360 1.57 10.81 -12.01
C ASP A 360 2.10 11.81 -10.96
N LYS A 361 1.62 13.06 -11.04
CA LYS A 361 1.99 14.14 -10.10
C LYS A 361 1.64 13.79 -8.64
N LYS A 362 0.45 13.19 -8.41
CA LYS A 362 0.03 12.76 -7.06
C LYS A 362 0.89 11.61 -6.53
N CYS A 363 1.25 10.65 -7.38
CA CYS A 363 2.11 9.54 -7.00
C CYS A 363 3.51 10.04 -6.64
N GLU A 364 4.10 10.92 -7.44
CA GLU A 364 5.41 11.52 -7.12
C GLU A 364 5.37 12.26 -5.79
N GLN A 365 4.37 13.13 -5.58
CA GLN A 365 4.21 13.88 -4.35
C GLN A 365 4.12 12.96 -3.12
N VAL A 366 3.31 11.89 -3.19
CA VAL A 366 3.16 10.93 -2.09
C VAL A 366 4.46 10.20 -1.80
N ILE A 367 5.18 9.76 -2.84
CA ILE A 367 6.48 9.09 -2.68
C ILE A 367 7.50 10.06 -2.08
N PHE A 368 7.57 11.29 -2.58
CA PHE A 368 8.50 12.31 -2.10
C PHE A 368 8.22 12.70 -0.66
N ASP A 369 6.97 13.01 -0.31
CA ASP A 369 6.61 13.35 1.07
C ASP A 369 6.94 12.23 2.04
N PHE A 370 6.68 10.98 1.64
CA PHE A 370 7.02 9.82 2.44
C PHE A 370 8.53 9.68 2.62
N LEU A 371 9.31 9.69 1.53
CA LEU A 371 10.76 9.50 1.57
C LEU A 371 11.47 10.67 2.25
N LYS A 372 11.01 11.92 2.04
CA LYS A 372 11.55 13.11 2.71
C LYS A 372 11.29 13.08 4.21
N LEU A 373 10.13 12.58 4.63
CA LEU A 373 9.81 12.41 6.05
C LEU A 373 10.70 11.35 6.71
N GLN A 374 10.98 10.24 6.03
CA GLN A 374 11.86 9.18 6.55
C GLN A 374 13.35 9.57 6.49
N TYR A 375 13.76 10.24 5.42
CA TYR A 375 15.15 10.56 5.10
C TYR A 375 15.31 12.03 4.67
N PRO A 376 15.23 13.00 5.61
CA PRO A 376 15.26 14.44 5.28
C PRO A 376 16.51 14.90 4.52
N ASP A 377 17.64 14.24 4.78
CA ASP A 377 18.95 14.56 4.22
C ASP A 377 19.24 13.86 2.88
N HIS A 378 18.36 12.95 2.43
CA HIS A 378 18.51 12.33 1.12
C HIS A 378 18.00 13.27 0.03
N LYS A 379 18.60 13.16 -1.16
CA LYS A 379 18.14 13.84 -2.36
C LYS A 379 17.02 13.04 -3.02
N LEU A 380 16.18 13.75 -3.76
CA LEU A 380 15.06 13.20 -4.50
C LEU A 380 15.18 13.68 -5.95
N ILE A 381 15.09 12.74 -6.87
CA ILE A 381 14.98 12.94 -8.31
C ILE A 381 13.69 12.24 -8.72
N GLY A 382 12.84 12.93 -9.46
CA GLY A 382 11.59 12.38 -9.97
C GLY A 382 11.30 12.94 -11.34
N GLU A 383 10.66 12.14 -12.18
CA GLU A 383 10.35 12.50 -13.55
C GLU A 383 9.62 13.85 -13.66
N GLU A 384 8.57 14.04 -12.86
CA GLU A 384 7.67 15.20 -12.98
C GLU A 384 8.36 16.48 -12.52
N THR A 385 9.10 16.37 -11.42
CA THR A 385 9.90 17.48 -10.89
C THR A 385 11.05 17.83 -11.84
N ALA A 386 11.70 16.84 -12.45
CA ALA A 386 12.81 17.07 -13.37
C ALA A 386 12.38 17.74 -14.68
N ALA A 387 11.23 17.33 -15.23
CA ALA A 387 10.63 17.99 -16.39
C ALA A 387 10.36 19.48 -16.14
N ALA A 388 10.09 19.87 -14.89
CA ALA A 388 9.83 21.26 -14.51
C ALA A 388 11.10 22.08 -14.19
N CYS A 389 12.20 21.47 -13.74
CA CYS A 389 13.35 22.18 -13.16
C CYS A 389 14.68 22.04 -13.93
N GLY A 390 14.77 21.18 -14.96
CA GLY A 390 15.96 21.03 -15.79
C GLY A 390 16.99 20.01 -15.26
N THR A 391 18.21 20.07 -15.81
CA THR A 391 19.24 19.02 -15.70
C THR A 391 19.52 18.55 -14.27
N ILE A 392 19.65 17.23 -14.14
CA ILE A 392 19.80 16.53 -12.87
C ILE A 392 21.23 16.06 -12.72
N GLU A 393 21.88 16.42 -11.60
CA GLU A 393 23.23 15.98 -11.29
C GLU A 393 23.21 14.93 -10.18
N LEU A 394 23.64 13.71 -10.50
CA LEU A 394 23.88 12.67 -9.49
C LEU A 394 25.12 13.04 -8.68
N THR A 395 24.94 13.14 -7.37
CA THR A 395 26.01 13.45 -6.43
C THR A 395 26.37 12.24 -5.57
N ASP A 396 27.39 12.37 -4.72
CA ASP A 396 27.79 11.28 -3.83
C ASP A 396 26.79 11.06 -2.67
N GLU A 397 25.92 12.05 -2.41
CA GLU A 397 24.83 11.95 -1.44
C GLU A 397 23.79 10.88 -1.83
N PRO A 398 23.20 10.14 -0.86
CA PRO A 398 22.12 9.21 -1.12
C PRO A 398 20.96 9.89 -1.85
N THR A 399 20.62 9.35 -3.02
CA THR A 399 19.65 9.96 -3.92
C THR A 399 18.61 8.94 -4.36
N TRP A 400 17.36 9.19 -3.97
CA TRP A 400 16.18 8.46 -4.42
C TRP A 400 15.80 8.95 -5.81
N ILE A 401 15.59 8.02 -6.74
CA ILE A 401 15.25 8.27 -8.13
C ILE A 401 13.92 7.58 -8.41
N VAL A 402 12.91 8.34 -8.78
CA VAL A 402 11.51 7.90 -8.80
C VAL A 402 10.89 8.11 -10.17
N ASP A 403 10.34 7.04 -10.72
CA ASP A 403 9.30 7.13 -11.75
C ASP A 403 7.96 6.85 -11.05
N PRO A 404 7.08 7.84 -10.93
CA PRO A 404 5.80 7.65 -10.26
C PRO A 404 4.86 6.71 -11.03
N ILE A 405 4.93 6.68 -12.36
CA ILE A 405 4.12 5.85 -13.26
C ILE A 405 4.91 5.57 -14.55
N ASP A 406 5.75 4.54 -14.54
CA ASP A 406 6.39 4.07 -15.78
C ASP A 406 5.30 3.41 -16.64
N GLY A 407 5.18 3.88 -17.88
CA GLY A 407 4.11 3.52 -18.80
C GLY A 407 2.87 4.42 -18.69
N THR A 408 3.01 5.74 -18.54
CA THR A 408 1.87 6.69 -18.52
C THR A 408 0.96 6.54 -19.73
N THR A 409 1.49 6.29 -20.94
CA THR A 409 0.65 5.98 -22.12
C THR A 409 -0.18 4.73 -21.90
N ASN A 410 0.41 3.66 -21.36
CA ASN A 410 -0.31 2.43 -21.03
C ASN A 410 -1.39 2.69 -19.98
N PHE A 411 -1.09 3.49 -18.96
CA PHE A 411 -2.03 3.90 -17.93
C PHE A 411 -3.24 4.66 -18.49
N VAL A 412 -3.00 5.61 -19.39
CA VAL A 412 -4.06 6.37 -20.09
C VAL A 412 -4.97 5.43 -20.88
N HIS A 413 -4.40 4.44 -21.56
CA HIS A 413 -5.13 3.48 -22.39
C HIS A 413 -5.66 2.25 -21.64
N GLY A 414 -5.38 2.10 -20.34
CA GLY A 414 -5.79 0.93 -19.56
C GLY A 414 -5.05 -0.37 -19.91
N PHE A 415 -3.85 -0.28 -20.49
CA PHE A 415 -2.97 -1.44 -20.71
C PHE A 415 -2.19 -1.74 -19.42
N PRO A 416 -2.20 -2.98 -18.89
CA PRO A 416 -1.78 -3.27 -17.51
C PRO A 416 -0.25 -3.34 -17.29
N PHE A 417 0.56 -2.95 -18.29
CA PHE A 417 2.01 -2.79 -18.15
C PHE A 417 2.32 -1.37 -17.66
N VAL A 418 2.06 -1.15 -16.36
CA VAL A 418 2.27 0.13 -15.67
C VAL A 418 2.90 -0.18 -14.31
N CYS A 419 3.88 0.60 -13.88
CA CYS A 419 4.49 0.38 -12.57
C CYS A 419 4.97 1.67 -11.89
N VAL A 420 5.23 1.56 -10.59
CA VAL A 420 6.03 2.54 -9.84
C VAL A 420 7.47 2.05 -9.81
N SER A 421 8.44 2.89 -10.18
CA SER A 421 9.88 2.59 -10.09
C SER A 421 10.54 3.48 -9.04
N ILE A 422 11.22 2.88 -8.06
CA ILE A 422 11.96 3.59 -7.01
C ILE A 422 13.35 2.98 -6.89
N GLY A 423 14.37 3.73 -7.33
CA GLY A 423 15.78 3.41 -7.15
C GLY A 423 16.43 4.26 -6.06
N LEU A 424 17.43 3.70 -5.38
CA LEU A 424 18.33 4.47 -4.50
C LEU A 424 19.77 4.31 -4.98
N THR A 425 20.44 5.44 -5.20
CA THR A 425 21.89 5.49 -5.40
C THR A 425 22.59 5.92 -4.11
N ILE A 426 23.72 5.30 -3.79
CA ILE A 426 24.61 5.69 -2.69
C ILE A 426 26.01 5.86 -3.28
N GLY A 427 26.61 7.05 -3.19
CA GLY A 427 27.89 7.32 -3.87
C GLY A 427 27.77 7.13 -5.39
N ARG A 428 26.64 7.55 -5.98
CA ARG A 428 26.28 7.35 -7.41
C ARG A 428 26.10 5.90 -7.85
N ILE A 429 26.19 4.93 -6.94
CA ILE A 429 26.04 3.51 -7.25
C ILE A 429 24.60 3.06 -6.98
N PRO A 430 23.87 2.52 -7.97
CA PRO A 430 22.56 1.91 -7.74
C PRO A 430 22.67 0.78 -6.71
N THR A 431 21.90 0.92 -5.62
CA THR A 431 22.04 0.07 -4.42
C THR A 431 20.73 -0.61 -4.03
N VAL A 432 19.59 0.07 -4.16
CA VAL A 432 18.25 -0.49 -3.89
C VAL A 432 17.37 -0.25 -5.11
N GLY A 433 16.59 -1.26 -5.50
CA GLY A 433 15.59 -1.15 -6.55
C GLY A 433 14.26 -1.75 -6.13
N VAL A 434 13.18 -0.99 -6.33
CA VAL A 434 11.80 -1.44 -6.17
C VAL A 434 11.04 -1.09 -7.45
N VAL A 435 10.41 -2.08 -8.06
CA VAL A 435 9.48 -1.87 -9.19
C VAL A 435 8.18 -2.58 -8.84
N TYR A 436 7.07 -1.86 -8.81
CA TYR A 436 5.77 -2.40 -8.41
C TYR A 436 4.73 -2.17 -9.50
N ASN A 437 4.23 -3.24 -10.11
CA ASN A 437 3.04 -3.20 -10.96
C ASN A 437 1.80 -3.43 -10.10
N PRO A 438 0.98 -2.39 -9.86
CA PRO A 438 -0.19 -2.52 -8.99
C PRO A 438 -1.38 -3.21 -9.67
N ILE A 439 -1.37 -3.38 -10.99
CA ILE A 439 -2.47 -4.04 -11.72
C ILE A 439 -2.28 -5.55 -11.74
N MET A 440 -1.04 -5.99 -11.93
CA MET A 440 -0.66 -7.41 -11.93
C MET A 440 -0.26 -7.92 -10.53
N ASP A 441 -0.16 -7.03 -9.54
CA ASP A 441 0.28 -7.33 -8.17
C ASP A 441 1.69 -7.95 -8.14
N GLU A 442 2.60 -7.37 -8.92
CA GLU A 442 3.98 -7.83 -9.06
C GLU A 442 4.94 -6.81 -8.47
N LEU A 443 5.58 -7.20 -7.37
CA LEU A 443 6.57 -6.42 -6.65
C LEU A 443 7.95 -7.02 -6.85
N PHE A 444 8.76 -6.36 -7.66
CA PHE A 444 10.17 -6.66 -7.86
C PHE A 444 11.02 -5.86 -6.89
N THR A 445 11.97 -6.51 -6.23
CA THR A 445 12.84 -5.91 -5.22
C THR A 445 14.25 -6.45 -5.32
N ALA A 446 15.23 -5.58 -5.09
CA ALA A 446 16.62 -5.99 -5.00
C ALA A 446 17.43 -5.04 -4.13
N ILE A 447 18.43 -5.60 -3.46
CA ILE A 447 19.50 -4.87 -2.77
C ILE A 447 20.81 -5.39 -3.33
N ARG A 448 21.75 -4.48 -3.62
CA ARG A 448 23.09 -4.84 -4.08
C ARG A 448 23.74 -5.90 -3.17
N GLY A 449 24.16 -7.02 -3.75
CA GLY A 449 24.77 -8.17 -3.08
C GLY A 449 23.80 -9.08 -2.31
N LYS A 450 22.48 -8.97 -2.52
CA LYS A 450 21.47 -9.75 -1.77
C LYS A 450 20.48 -10.52 -2.64
N GLY A 451 20.62 -10.45 -3.95
CA GLY A 451 19.72 -11.09 -4.89
C GLY A 451 18.45 -10.28 -5.17
N ALA A 452 17.75 -10.70 -6.22
CA ALA A 452 16.49 -10.11 -6.65
C ALA A 452 15.30 -11.02 -6.33
N PHE A 453 14.15 -10.41 -6.06
CA PHE A 453 12.94 -11.11 -5.65
C PHE A 453 11.70 -10.55 -6.39
N LEU A 454 10.80 -11.44 -6.78
CA LEU A 454 9.44 -11.13 -7.23
C LEU A 454 8.46 -11.66 -6.18
N ASN A 455 7.67 -10.78 -5.57
CA ASN A 455 6.71 -11.12 -4.52
C ASN A 455 7.35 -11.96 -3.39
N GLY A 456 8.58 -11.60 -3.01
CA GLY A 456 9.36 -12.27 -1.96
C GLY A 456 10.00 -13.60 -2.39
N LYS A 457 9.79 -14.07 -3.61
CA LYS A 457 10.44 -15.27 -4.15
C LYS A 457 11.67 -14.90 -4.97
N PRO A 458 12.81 -15.59 -4.81
CA PRO A 458 14.02 -15.29 -5.56
C PRO A 458 13.79 -15.51 -7.06
N ILE A 459 14.34 -14.61 -7.87
CA ILE A 459 14.30 -14.67 -9.33
C ILE A 459 15.70 -14.74 -9.91
N LYS A 460 15.79 -15.19 -11.16
CA LYS A 460 17.02 -15.21 -11.94
C LYS A 460 16.70 -14.97 -13.41
N VAL A 461 17.67 -14.42 -14.13
CA VAL A 461 17.60 -14.29 -15.59
C VAL A 461 17.45 -15.65 -16.28
N SER A 462 17.03 -15.63 -17.55
CA SER A 462 16.91 -16.85 -18.35
C SER A 462 18.28 -17.50 -18.61
N SER A 463 18.27 -18.76 -19.03
CA SER A 463 19.46 -19.51 -19.46
C SER A 463 19.60 -19.60 -20.99
N GLN A 464 18.84 -18.78 -21.72
CA GLN A 464 18.90 -18.75 -23.17
C GLN A 464 20.29 -18.32 -23.65
N SER A 465 20.82 -18.99 -24.66
CA SER A 465 22.16 -18.71 -25.23
C SER A 465 22.13 -18.54 -26.75
N GLU A 466 20.97 -18.71 -27.40
CA GLU A 466 20.81 -18.61 -28.84
C GLU A 466 19.86 -17.47 -29.21
N LEU A 467 20.37 -16.46 -29.94
CA LEU A 467 19.59 -15.29 -30.40
C LEU A 467 18.26 -15.68 -31.05
N VAL A 468 18.28 -16.65 -31.96
CA VAL A 468 17.09 -17.07 -32.73
C VAL A 468 15.98 -17.68 -31.87
N LYS A 469 16.28 -18.09 -30.64
CA LYS A 469 15.31 -18.63 -29.69
C LYS A 469 14.85 -17.59 -28.65
N SER A 470 15.47 -16.41 -28.64
CA SER A 470 15.27 -15.38 -27.65
C SER A 470 14.07 -14.48 -27.90
N LEU A 471 13.40 -14.06 -26.83
CA LEU A 471 12.42 -12.98 -26.83
C LEU A 471 13.12 -11.63 -26.64
N LEU A 472 13.07 -10.79 -27.68
CA LEU A 472 13.60 -9.43 -27.67
C LEU A 472 12.52 -8.44 -27.24
N VAL A 473 12.89 -7.47 -26.41
CA VAL A 473 12.03 -6.35 -26.02
C VAL A 473 12.74 -5.04 -26.35
N THR A 474 11.98 -4.07 -26.84
CA THR A 474 12.46 -2.72 -27.16
C THR A 474 11.30 -1.75 -27.10
N GLU A 475 11.58 -0.46 -26.99
CA GLU A 475 10.57 0.60 -27.05
C GLU A 475 10.87 1.64 -28.11
N LEU A 476 9.90 2.50 -28.38
CA LEU A 476 10.10 3.73 -29.14
C LEU A 476 10.26 4.90 -28.18
N ALA A 477 11.33 5.68 -28.35
CA ALA A 477 11.52 6.93 -27.62
C ALA A 477 10.42 7.95 -27.90
N ALA A 478 10.27 8.92 -26.99
CA ALA A 478 9.34 10.03 -27.13
C ALA A 478 9.70 10.96 -28.32
N ASN A 479 10.98 11.05 -28.69
CA ASN A 479 11.40 11.86 -29.84
C ASN A 479 10.91 11.22 -31.16
N ARG A 480 10.04 11.95 -31.88
CA ARG A 480 9.42 11.53 -33.14
C ARG A 480 10.07 12.13 -34.39
N GLU A 481 11.26 12.70 -34.29
CA GLU A 481 12.03 13.12 -35.45
C GLU A 481 12.23 11.93 -36.40
N LYS A 482 11.92 12.14 -37.69
CA LYS A 482 11.91 11.08 -38.69
C LYS A 482 13.22 10.28 -38.74
N ALA A 483 14.36 10.95 -38.66
CA ALA A 483 15.66 10.29 -38.67
C ALA A 483 15.86 9.31 -37.50
N ILE A 484 15.35 9.66 -36.31
CA ILE A 484 15.40 8.81 -35.11
C ILE A 484 14.45 7.63 -35.28
N ILE A 485 13.22 7.87 -35.75
CA ILE A 485 12.24 6.80 -36.02
C ILE A 485 12.76 5.82 -37.08
N ASP A 486 13.32 6.32 -38.17
CA ASP A 486 13.91 5.49 -39.23
C ASP A 486 15.09 4.66 -38.65
N ALA A 487 15.96 5.25 -37.83
CA ALA A 487 17.05 4.53 -37.18
C ALA A 487 16.56 3.40 -36.26
N VAL A 488 15.56 3.68 -35.41
CA VAL A 488 15.00 2.68 -34.48
C VAL A 488 14.28 1.56 -35.25
N THR A 489 13.44 1.91 -36.22
CA THR A 489 12.67 0.92 -36.99
C THR A 489 13.54 0.07 -37.91
N ASN A 490 14.60 0.63 -38.51
CA ASN A 490 15.59 -0.13 -39.29
C ASN A 490 16.38 -1.10 -38.40
N ARG A 491 16.74 -0.68 -37.18
CA ARG A 491 17.38 -1.56 -36.20
C ARG A 491 16.45 -2.71 -35.79
N ILE A 492 15.17 -2.43 -35.53
CA ILE A 492 14.17 -3.47 -35.25
C ILE A 492 14.07 -4.44 -36.44
N ASN A 493 13.91 -3.93 -37.65
CA ASN A 493 13.75 -4.74 -38.86
C ASN A 493 14.93 -5.71 -39.08
N SER A 494 16.16 -5.27 -38.84
CA SER A 494 17.35 -6.12 -38.95
C SER A 494 17.48 -7.15 -37.83
N LEU A 495 16.98 -6.86 -36.63
CA LEU A 495 16.96 -7.80 -35.50
C LEU A 495 15.85 -8.86 -35.63
N LEU A 496 14.72 -8.57 -36.29
CA LEU A 496 13.59 -9.49 -36.44
C LEU A 496 13.95 -10.83 -37.10
N LEU A 497 14.99 -10.85 -37.95
CA LEU A 497 15.49 -12.07 -38.59
C LEU A 497 16.41 -12.90 -37.67
N LYS A 498 16.90 -12.31 -36.59
CA LYS A 498 17.89 -12.90 -35.67
C LYS A 498 17.26 -13.40 -34.38
N VAL A 499 16.01 -13.04 -34.07
CA VAL A 499 15.33 -13.36 -32.81
C VAL A 499 14.03 -14.13 -33.00
N ARG A 500 13.53 -14.76 -31.94
CA ARG A 500 12.28 -15.56 -32.02
C ARG A 500 11.05 -14.68 -32.17
N SER A 501 10.99 -13.59 -31.41
CA SER A 501 9.85 -12.67 -31.37
C SER A 501 10.26 -11.36 -30.70
N LEU A 502 9.46 -10.32 -30.92
CA LEU A 502 9.63 -8.97 -30.38
C LEU A 502 8.44 -8.61 -29.46
N ARG A 503 8.69 -7.85 -28.39
CA ARG A 503 7.66 -7.11 -27.65
C ARG A 503 8.04 -5.63 -27.59
N MET A 504 7.01 -4.80 -27.54
CA MET A 504 7.06 -3.40 -27.15
C MET A 504 5.91 -3.25 -26.16
N THR A 505 6.24 -3.22 -24.88
CA THR A 505 5.28 -3.25 -23.77
C THR A 505 4.93 -1.86 -23.26
N GLY A 506 5.76 -0.85 -23.54
CA GLY A 506 5.56 0.54 -23.15
C GLY A 506 5.97 0.86 -21.72
N SER A 507 6.83 0.06 -21.08
CA SER A 507 7.33 0.29 -19.71
C SER A 507 8.78 -0.18 -19.56
N CYS A 508 9.71 0.77 -19.42
CA CYS A 508 11.14 0.49 -19.37
C CYS A 508 11.52 -0.32 -18.11
N ALA A 509 10.98 0.06 -16.95
CA ALA A 509 11.28 -0.58 -15.68
C ALA A 509 10.71 -2.00 -15.61
N LEU A 510 9.52 -2.26 -16.17
CA LEU A 510 8.96 -3.61 -16.25
C LEU A 510 9.70 -4.49 -17.25
N ASP A 511 10.19 -3.94 -18.36
CA ASP A 511 10.97 -4.71 -19.31
C ASP A 511 12.29 -5.20 -18.72
N LEU A 512 12.98 -4.33 -17.97
CA LEU A 512 14.14 -4.71 -17.15
C LEU A 512 13.78 -5.79 -16.13
N CYS A 513 12.66 -5.65 -15.42
CA CYS A 513 12.19 -6.68 -14.49
C CYS A 513 11.84 -8.00 -15.20
N GLY A 514 11.36 -7.94 -16.44
CA GLY A 514 11.11 -9.08 -17.30
C GLY A 514 12.40 -9.84 -17.65
N ILE A 515 13.51 -9.14 -17.87
CA ILE A 515 14.85 -9.75 -17.98
C ILE A 515 15.21 -10.44 -16.65
N ALA A 516 15.08 -9.73 -15.54
CA ALA A 516 15.49 -10.22 -14.22
C ALA A 516 14.75 -11.50 -13.77
N CYS A 517 13.50 -11.70 -14.20
CA CYS A 517 12.75 -12.92 -13.92
C CYS A 517 12.71 -13.93 -15.08
N GLY A 518 13.51 -13.70 -16.13
CA GLY A 518 13.65 -14.62 -17.26
C GLY A 518 12.41 -14.76 -18.15
N ARG A 519 11.49 -13.78 -18.11
CA ARG A 519 10.36 -13.69 -19.05
C ARG A 519 10.81 -13.19 -20.41
N ASN A 520 11.81 -12.29 -20.39
CA ASN A 520 12.45 -11.71 -21.54
C ASN A 520 13.92 -12.14 -21.55
N ASP A 521 14.51 -12.28 -22.73
CA ASP A 521 15.91 -12.71 -22.87
C ASP A 521 16.84 -11.53 -23.13
N MET A 522 16.36 -10.53 -23.86
CA MET A 522 17.10 -9.33 -24.24
C MET A 522 16.20 -8.11 -24.26
N PHE A 523 16.70 -6.99 -23.76
CA PHE A 523 16.05 -5.69 -23.80
C PHE A 523 17.04 -4.64 -24.28
N TYR A 524 16.61 -3.71 -25.13
CA TYR A 524 17.36 -2.47 -25.38
C TYR A 524 16.42 -1.29 -25.56
N LEU A 525 16.89 -0.11 -25.19
CA LEU A 525 16.20 1.15 -25.41
C LEU A 525 17.23 2.28 -25.54
N ALA A 526 17.02 3.14 -26.53
CA ALA A 526 17.75 4.40 -26.70
C ALA A 526 16.74 5.55 -26.68
N GLY A 527 17.05 6.61 -25.93
CA GLY A 527 16.20 7.79 -25.76
C GLY A 527 15.10 7.63 -24.71
N PHE A 528 15.36 6.91 -23.60
CA PHE A 528 14.46 6.93 -22.44
C PHE A 528 14.50 8.31 -21.73
N GLY A 529 13.47 8.62 -20.94
CA GLY A 529 13.24 9.95 -20.38
C GLY A 529 14.33 10.38 -19.39
N GLY A 530 14.72 9.49 -18.47
CA GLY A 530 15.75 9.81 -17.49
C GLY A 530 16.16 8.65 -16.59
N PRO A 531 17.01 8.91 -15.59
CA PRO A 531 17.54 7.85 -14.73
C PRO A 531 16.45 7.08 -13.95
N TRP A 532 15.26 7.65 -13.77
CA TRP A 532 14.11 7.02 -13.10
C TRP A 532 13.60 5.76 -13.84
N ASP A 533 13.71 5.73 -15.17
CA ASP A 533 13.30 4.60 -16.01
C ASP A 533 14.14 3.34 -15.74
N VAL A 534 15.40 3.53 -15.32
CA VAL A 534 16.41 2.45 -15.30
C VAL A 534 17.00 2.20 -13.91
N ALA A 535 16.94 3.15 -12.97
CA ALA A 535 17.62 3.08 -11.68
C ALA A 535 17.28 1.80 -10.90
N ALA A 536 15.99 1.53 -10.71
CA ALA A 536 15.53 0.38 -9.95
C ALA A 536 15.75 -0.93 -10.74
N GLY A 537 15.35 -0.93 -12.02
CA GLY A 537 15.47 -2.08 -12.91
C GLY A 537 16.90 -2.57 -13.06
N ALA A 538 17.88 -1.66 -13.11
CA ALA A 538 19.29 -2.03 -13.24
C ALA A 538 19.82 -2.80 -12.02
N VAL A 539 19.42 -2.41 -10.81
CA VAL A 539 19.75 -3.16 -9.58
C VAL A 539 19.10 -4.54 -9.64
N ILE A 540 17.83 -4.60 -10.02
CA ILE A 540 17.04 -5.85 -10.05
C ILE A 540 17.63 -6.85 -11.08
N VAL A 541 17.99 -6.40 -12.28
CA VAL A 541 18.63 -7.25 -13.30
C VAL A 541 19.99 -7.77 -12.82
N THR A 542 20.83 -6.89 -12.29
CA THR A 542 22.17 -7.26 -11.82
C THR A 542 22.10 -8.31 -10.71
N GLU A 543 21.21 -8.10 -9.74
CA GLU A 543 21.02 -9.00 -8.61
C GLU A 543 20.32 -10.33 -8.98
N ALA A 544 19.63 -10.37 -10.12
CA ALA A 544 19.10 -11.60 -10.71
C ALA A 544 20.16 -12.40 -11.51
N GLY A 545 21.41 -11.92 -11.56
CA GLY A 545 22.50 -12.53 -12.33
C GLY A 545 22.53 -12.11 -13.80
N GLY A 546 21.81 -11.05 -14.17
CA GLY A 546 21.86 -10.45 -15.50
C GLY A 546 22.95 -9.39 -15.64
N LEU A 547 23.09 -8.87 -16.86
CA LEU A 547 23.98 -7.78 -17.19
C LEU A 547 23.18 -6.60 -17.74
N VAL A 548 23.56 -5.40 -17.32
CA VAL A 548 23.06 -4.11 -17.84
C VAL A 548 24.26 -3.36 -18.44
N PHE A 549 24.12 -2.86 -19.66
CA PHE A 549 25.22 -2.26 -20.43
C PHE A 549 24.69 -1.21 -21.42
N ASP A 550 25.57 -0.40 -21.98
CA ASP A 550 25.20 0.48 -23.10
C ASP A 550 25.06 -0.37 -24.39
N PRO A 551 24.06 -0.13 -25.25
CA PRO A 551 23.89 -0.87 -26.52
C PRO A 551 25.10 -0.90 -27.45
N SER A 552 26.02 0.07 -27.34
CA SER A 552 27.30 0.09 -28.08
C SER A 552 28.36 -0.88 -27.53
N GLY A 553 28.10 -1.49 -26.38
CA GLY A 553 28.99 -2.41 -25.67
C GLY A 553 29.80 -1.78 -24.54
N GLN A 554 29.65 -0.47 -24.30
CA GLN A 554 30.27 0.23 -23.17
C GLN A 554 29.58 -0.10 -21.84
N ASP A 555 30.21 0.31 -20.73
CA ASP A 555 29.63 0.19 -19.40
C ASP A 555 28.33 1.00 -19.29
N PHE A 556 27.40 0.48 -18.49
CA PHE A 556 26.13 1.16 -18.26
C PHE A 556 26.33 2.47 -17.48
N ASP A 557 25.85 3.55 -18.07
CA ASP A 557 25.69 4.84 -17.41
C ASP A 557 24.20 5.17 -17.32
N ILE A 558 23.72 5.27 -16.07
CA ILE A 558 22.33 5.58 -15.72
C ILE A 558 21.82 6.90 -16.31
N THR A 559 22.73 7.82 -16.67
CA THR A 559 22.43 9.14 -17.22
C THR A 559 22.51 9.22 -18.74
N SER A 560 23.02 8.18 -19.42
CA SER A 560 23.29 8.18 -20.87
C SER A 560 22.06 8.08 -21.78
N GLN A 561 20.86 7.91 -21.21
CA GLN A 561 19.60 7.67 -21.92
C GLN A 561 19.66 6.50 -22.91
N ARG A 562 20.57 5.54 -22.71
CA ARG A 562 20.65 4.30 -23.50
C ARG A 562 20.93 3.12 -22.58
N VAL A 563 20.25 2.01 -22.81
CA VAL A 563 20.38 0.82 -21.98
C VAL A 563 20.13 -0.44 -22.81
N ALA A 564 20.89 -1.48 -22.52
CA ALA A 564 20.62 -2.84 -22.92
C ALA A 564 20.77 -3.77 -21.72
N ALA A 565 19.98 -4.83 -21.68
CA ALA A 565 20.01 -5.82 -20.62
C ALA A 565 19.80 -7.23 -21.18
N SER A 566 20.53 -8.20 -20.64
CA SER A 566 20.37 -9.62 -21.00
C SER A 566 20.97 -10.53 -19.91
N ASN A 567 20.87 -11.85 -20.11
CA ASN A 567 21.67 -12.80 -19.33
C ASN A 567 23.15 -12.81 -19.80
N PRO A 568 24.09 -13.38 -19.02
CA PRO A 568 25.51 -13.37 -19.37
C PRO A 568 25.88 -14.10 -20.67
N PHE A 569 25.08 -15.09 -21.10
CA PHE A 569 25.36 -15.85 -22.32
C PHE A 569 25.01 -15.09 -23.60
N MET A 570 24.11 -14.11 -23.50
CA MET A 570 23.56 -13.39 -24.64
C MET A 570 24.26 -12.07 -24.94
N LYS A 571 24.96 -11.47 -23.98
CA LYS A 571 25.50 -10.10 -24.08
C LYS A 571 26.29 -9.87 -25.37
N ASP A 572 27.32 -10.68 -25.63
CA ASP A 572 28.25 -10.43 -26.74
C ASP A 572 27.56 -10.60 -28.10
N ALA A 573 26.78 -11.68 -28.25
CA ALA A 573 26.00 -11.92 -29.46
C ALA A 573 24.95 -10.82 -29.69
N PHE A 574 24.36 -10.28 -28.62
CA PHE A 574 23.38 -9.21 -28.72
C PHE A 574 24.02 -7.88 -29.12
N ILE A 575 25.18 -7.53 -28.55
CA ILE A 575 25.95 -6.33 -28.96
C ILE A 575 26.35 -6.44 -30.44
N GLU A 576 26.87 -7.58 -30.86
CA GLU A 576 27.23 -7.80 -32.27
C GLU A 576 26.00 -7.65 -33.18
N ALA A 577 24.86 -8.21 -32.77
CA ALA A 577 23.62 -8.07 -33.50
C ALA A 577 23.16 -6.61 -33.60
N LEU A 578 23.29 -5.82 -32.53
CA LEU A 578 22.95 -4.40 -32.49
C LEU A 578 23.87 -3.54 -33.37
N GLN A 579 25.18 -3.82 -33.40
CA GLN A 579 26.16 -3.08 -34.20
C GLN A 579 26.02 -3.36 -35.70
N GLN A 580 25.65 -4.59 -36.09
CA GLN A 580 25.34 -4.94 -37.49
C GLN A 580 24.02 -4.33 -37.99
N SER A 581 23.25 -3.74 -37.07
CA SER A 581 21.92 -3.19 -37.29
C SER A 581 21.90 -1.65 -37.28
N GLU A 582 23.08 -1.01 -37.21
CA GLU A 582 23.30 0.44 -37.25
C GLU A 582 23.46 1.03 -38.65
#